data_AF-A0A5E4PPD8-F1
#
_entry.id   AF-A0A5E4PPD8-F1
#
_cell.length_a   1.000
_cell.length_b   1.000
_cell.length_c   1.000
_cell.angle_alpha   90.00
_cell.angle_beta   90.00
_cell.angle_gamma   90.00
#
_symmetry.space_group_name_H-M   'P 1'
#
loop_
_entity.id
_entity.type
_entity.pdbx_description
1 polymer ?
#
loop_
_entity_poly.entity_id
_entity_poly.type
_entity_poly.pdbx_seq_one_letter_code
_entity_poly.pdbx_strand_id
1 'polypeptide(L)'
;MAKISPCGRSGILDVAFDVDTSHIATISKDGTWKLYHTSVKYTLGESPHVLETGRYTQSSNPPRIALSPNAEVLAVTCDSSVEFYDTYTGKLFDTVDNIYSGIINHLCFDASGKYLYVCGDRVVRIFHNVCGYFTSAESCRRLLATKQTSATVERLTKTIQDCNDTLAKFGK
;
A
#
# COMPACT_ATOMS: atom_id res chain seq x y z
N MET A 1 -0.65 16.46 19.25
CA MET A 1 -0.20 16.43 17.85
C MET A 1 0.86 15.34 17.73
N ALA A 2 0.61 14.26 16.99
CA ALA A 2 1.60 13.20 16.79
C ALA A 2 2.65 13.66 15.79
N LYS A 3 3.93 13.55 16.14
CA LYS A 3 5.05 13.85 15.25
C LYS A 3 5.54 12.53 14.65
N ILE A 4 5.37 12.37 13.35
CA ILE A 4 5.99 11.26 12.62
C ILE A 4 7.38 11.73 12.24
N SER A 5 8.38 11.11 12.86
CA SER A 5 9.78 11.46 12.65
C SER A 5 10.24 10.94 11.29
N PRO A 6 10.74 11.81 10.39
CA PRO A 6 11.38 11.36 9.16
C PRO A 6 12.59 10.47 9.47
N CYS A 7 12.93 9.57 8.54
CA CYS A 7 14.25 8.95 8.52
C CYS A 7 15.30 10.04 8.26
N GLY A 8 16.02 10.47 9.30
CA GLY A 8 17.09 11.45 9.15
C GLY A 8 16.61 12.86 8.80
N ARG A 9 17.54 13.72 8.35
CA ARG A 9 17.27 15.14 8.05
C ARG A 9 16.47 15.37 6.75
N SER A 10 15.88 14.33 6.18
CA SER A 10 15.17 14.40 4.91
C SER A 10 13.70 14.78 5.11
N GLY A 11 13.13 15.52 4.16
CA GLY A 11 11.73 15.95 4.22
C GLY A 11 10.77 14.85 3.79
N ILE A 12 9.64 14.75 4.48
CA ILE A 12 8.49 13.93 4.05
C ILE A 12 7.83 14.65 2.87
N LEU A 13 7.59 13.92 1.78
CA LEU A 13 7.01 14.47 0.55
C LEU A 13 5.50 14.27 0.49
N ASP A 14 5.01 13.13 0.98
CA ASP A 14 3.58 12.79 0.99
C ASP A 14 3.25 11.75 2.08
N VAL A 15 1.97 11.64 2.44
CA VAL A 15 1.45 10.72 3.45
C VAL A 15 0.12 10.10 3.02
N ALA A 16 -0.13 8.85 3.42
CA ALA A 16 -1.40 8.17 3.17
C ALA A 16 -1.85 7.37 4.40
N PHE A 17 -3.16 7.35 4.67
CA PHE A 17 -3.76 6.60 5.77
C PHE A 17 -4.57 5.43 5.23
N ASP A 18 -4.74 4.40 6.05
CA ASP A 18 -5.74 3.36 5.83
C ASP A 18 -7.13 3.82 6.31
N VAL A 19 -8.14 2.96 6.14
CA VAL A 19 -9.55 3.32 6.37
C VAL A 19 -9.88 3.52 7.85
N ASP A 20 -9.25 2.76 8.74
CA ASP A 20 -9.46 2.85 10.19
C ASP A 20 -8.42 3.74 10.88
N THR A 21 -7.55 4.38 10.10
CA THR A 21 -6.44 5.23 10.53
C THR A 21 -5.43 4.52 11.44
N SER A 22 -5.46 3.19 11.53
CA SER A 22 -4.53 2.38 12.33
C SER A 22 -3.13 2.30 11.70
N HIS A 23 -3.03 2.58 10.39
CA HIS A 23 -1.78 2.64 9.66
C HIS A 23 -1.60 3.97 8.93
N ILE A 24 -0.35 4.41 8.88
CA ILE A 24 0.05 5.53 8.03
C ILE A 24 1.31 5.16 7.24
N ALA A 25 1.27 5.43 5.94
CA ALA A 25 2.43 5.38 5.07
C ALA A 25 2.99 6.79 4.87
N THR A 26 4.30 6.93 4.88
CA THR A 26 5.00 8.17 4.53
C THR A 26 6.06 7.91 3.49
N ILE A 27 6.26 8.84 2.56
CA ILE A 27 7.35 8.80 1.59
C ILE A 27 8.31 9.96 1.82
N SER A 28 9.61 9.68 1.79
CA SER A 28 10.68 10.61 2.11
C SER A 28 11.54 10.91 0.89
N LYS A 29 12.10 12.12 0.84
CA LYS A 29 13.05 12.52 -0.21
C LYS A 29 14.35 11.68 -0.22
N ASP A 30 14.61 10.90 0.83
CA ASP A 30 15.74 9.98 0.89
C ASP A 30 15.59 8.72 0.02
N GLY A 31 14.47 8.57 -0.70
CA GLY A 31 14.22 7.40 -1.56
C GLY A 31 13.56 6.23 -0.83
N THR A 32 13.09 6.44 0.40
CA THR A 32 12.39 5.41 1.19
C THR A 32 10.94 5.78 1.46
N TRP A 33 10.11 4.76 1.58
CA TRP A 33 8.79 4.85 2.18
C TRP A 33 8.74 4.00 3.44
N LYS A 34 7.87 4.38 4.37
CA LYS A 34 7.71 3.68 5.65
C LYS A 34 6.24 3.51 5.97
N LEU A 35 5.90 2.35 6.49
CA LEU A 35 4.59 2.09 7.09
C LEU A 35 4.73 2.15 8.61
N TYR A 36 3.80 2.83 9.28
CA TYR A 36 3.75 2.94 10.73
C TYR A 36 2.41 2.46 11.24
N HIS A 37 2.43 1.89 12.44
CA HIS A 37 1.22 1.67 13.22
C HIS A 37 0.93 2.91 14.08
N THR A 38 -0.29 3.43 13.98
CA THR A 38 -0.72 4.64 14.69
C THR A 38 -1.34 4.34 16.06
N SER A 39 -1.57 3.07 16.43
CA SER A 39 -2.18 2.66 17.71
C SER A 39 -1.27 2.88 18.93
N VAL A 40 -0.47 3.93 18.91
CA VAL A 40 0.36 4.34 20.01
C VAL A 40 -0.54 4.92 21.08
N LYS A 41 -0.37 4.51 22.33
CA LYS A 41 -1.03 5.19 23.45
C LYS A 41 -0.44 6.60 23.57
N TYR A 42 -1.02 7.55 22.85
CA TYR A 42 -0.54 8.93 22.75
C TYR A 42 -0.38 9.61 24.11
N THR A 43 -1.11 9.16 25.12
CA THR A 43 -1.03 9.64 26.51
C THR A 43 0.28 9.26 27.22
N LEU A 44 1.03 8.28 26.71
CA LEU A 44 2.30 7.78 27.29
C LEU A 44 3.55 8.30 26.56
N GLY A 45 3.40 9.10 25.50
CA GLY A 45 4.55 9.70 24.79
C GLY A 45 5.38 8.73 23.95
N GLU A 46 4.85 7.54 23.65
CA GLU A 46 5.49 6.59 22.75
C GLU A 46 5.54 7.12 21.30
N SER A 47 6.58 6.73 20.55
CA SER A 47 6.73 7.06 19.12
C SER A 47 6.02 6.02 18.23
N PRO A 48 5.46 6.41 17.07
CA PRO A 48 4.92 5.47 16.08
C PRO A 48 5.94 4.39 15.72
N HIS A 49 5.54 3.11 15.82
CA HIS A 49 6.42 2.00 15.48
C HIS A 49 6.45 1.84 13.96
N VAL A 50 7.66 1.83 13.38
CA VAL A 50 7.86 1.51 11.96
C VAL A 50 7.57 0.01 11.82
N LEU A 51 6.56 -0.32 11.03
CA LEU A 51 6.22 -1.69 10.70
C LEU A 51 7.12 -2.23 9.60
N GLU A 52 7.31 -1.43 8.54
CA GLU A 52 8.09 -1.84 7.38
C GLU A 52 8.70 -0.63 6.65
N THR A 53 9.78 -0.86 5.91
CA THR A 53 10.45 0.17 5.10
C THR A 53 10.81 -0.39 3.73
N GLY A 54 10.36 0.27 2.66
CA GLY A 54 10.77 -0.03 1.29
C GLY A 54 11.53 1.11 0.64
N ARG A 55 12.17 0.81 -0.50
CA ARG A 55 12.82 1.79 -1.37
C ARG A 55 11.99 1.95 -2.63
N TYR A 56 11.84 3.18 -3.09
CA TYR A 56 11.13 3.50 -4.33
C TYR A 56 12.07 4.07 -5.38
N THR A 57 11.67 3.99 -6.66
CA THR A 57 12.45 4.59 -7.74
C THR A 57 12.34 6.10 -7.68
N GLN A 58 13.48 6.77 -7.45
CA GLN A 58 13.51 8.22 -7.42
C GLN A 58 13.33 8.79 -8.83
N SER A 59 12.47 9.80 -8.92
CA SER A 59 12.13 10.52 -10.15
C SER A 59 12.41 12.01 -10.00
N SER A 60 12.28 12.75 -11.11
CA SER A 60 12.48 14.20 -11.10
C SER A 60 11.37 14.93 -10.34
N ASN A 61 10.17 14.36 -10.32
CA ASN A 61 9.01 14.95 -9.66
C ASN A 61 8.77 14.35 -8.26
N PRO A 62 8.19 15.11 -7.32
CA PRO A 62 7.85 14.58 -6.00
C PRO A 62 6.79 13.48 -6.13
N PRO A 63 7.02 12.27 -5.60
CA PRO A 63 6.06 11.19 -5.67
C PRO A 63 4.79 11.50 -4.88
N ARG A 64 3.70 10.86 -5.26
CA ARG A 64 2.47 10.71 -4.50
C ARG A 64 2.31 9.27 -4.08
N ILE A 65 1.64 9.05 -2.96
CA ILE A 65 1.37 7.71 -2.45
C ILE A 65 -0.12 7.50 -2.17
N ALA A 66 -0.56 6.26 -2.29
CA ALA A 66 -1.85 5.81 -1.81
C ALA A 66 -1.68 4.48 -1.08
N LEU A 67 -2.29 4.36 0.10
CA LEU A 67 -2.31 3.13 0.89
C LEU A 67 -3.64 2.43 0.65
N SER A 68 -3.62 1.11 0.46
CA SER A 68 -4.85 0.33 0.34
C SER A 68 -5.65 0.37 1.65
N PRO A 69 -6.98 0.19 1.62
CA PRO A 69 -7.82 0.25 2.81
C PRO A 69 -7.45 -0.75 3.91
N ASN A 70 -6.83 -1.87 3.53
CA ASN A 70 -6.33 -2.90 4.45
C ASN A 70 -4.84 -2.73 4.82
N ALA A 71 -4.21 -1.64 4.39
CA ALA A 71 -2.80 -1.33 4.59
C ALA A 71 -1.78 -2.32 4.01
N GLU A 72 -2.20 -3.29 3.18
CA GLU A 72 -1.33 -4.34 2.62
C GLU A 72 -0.60 -3.94 1.33
N VAL A 73 -1.07 -2.92 0.62
CA VAL A 73 -0.50 -2.45 -0.64
C VAL A 73 -0.25 -0.95 -0.58
N LEU A 74 0.96 -0.54 -0.93
CA LEU A 74 1.32 0.86 -1.14
C LEU A 74 1.55 1.11 -2.63
N ALA A 75 0.79 2.04 -3.21
CA ALA A 75 1.03 2.53 -4.56
C ALA A 75 1.86 3.81 -4.49
N VAL A 76 2.92 3.90 -5.28
CA VAL A 76 3.84 5.04 -5.35
C VAL A 76 3.95 5.51 -6.80
N THR A 77 3.74 6.80 -7.07
CA THR A 77 3.99 7.34 -8.41
C THR A 77 5.48 7.55 -8.65
N CYS A 78 5.96 7.18 -9.83
CA CYS A 78 7.28 7.52 -10.33
C CYS A 78 7.12 8.17 -11.70
N ASP A 79 7.11 9.51 -11.74
CA ASP A 79 6.78 10.31 -12.93
C ASP A 79 5.43 9.90 -13.59
N SER A 80 5.48 9.13 -14.68
CA SER A 80 4.32 8.63 -15.42
C SER A 80 3.96 7.17 -15.12
N SER A 81 4.72 6.52 -14.24
CA SER A 81 4.55 5.13 -13.82
C SER A 81 3.98 5.04 -12.40
N VAL A 82 3.43 3.89 -12.04
CA VAL A 82 3.04 3.56 -10.67
C VAL A 82 3.70 2.25 -10.26
N GLU A 83 4.39 2.29 -9.12
CA GLU A 83 4.98 1.13 -8.45
C GLU A 83 4.03 0.64 -7.35
N PHE A 84 3.87 -0.68 -7.25
CA PHE A 84 3.07 -1.33 -6.21
C PHE A 84 3.97 -2.11 -5.27
N TYR A 85 3.91 -1.78 -3.98
CA TYR A 85 4.69 -2.42 -2.94
C TYR A 85 3.81 -3.26 -2.03
N ASP A 86 4.31 -4.44 -1.67
CA ASP A 86 3.78 -5.22 -0.55
C ASP A 86 4.30 -4.60 0.75
N THR A 87 3.39 -4.10 1.57
CA THR A 87 3.75 -3.41 2.82
C THR A 87 4.20 -4.35 3.93
N TYR A 88 3.97 -5.66 3.79
CA TYR A 88 4.41 -6.66 4.75
C TYR A 88 5.86 -7.08 4.51
N THR A 89 6.28 -7.15 3.25
CA THR A 89 7.64 -7.57 2.87
C THR A 89 8.56 -6.42 2.48
N GLY A 90 8.01 -5.22 2.27
CA GLY A 90 8.75 -4.05 1.79
C GLY A 90 9.20 -4.16 0.32
N LYS A 91 8.75 -5.19 -0.40
CA LYS A 91 9.22 -5.49 -1.77
C LYS A 91 8.30 -4.88 -2.82
N LEU A 92 8.92 -4.45 -3.92
CA LEU A 92 8.23 -4.10 -5.15
C LEU A 92 7.57 -5.36 -5.73
N PHE A 93 6.26 -5.30 -5.95
CA PHE A 93 5.48 -6.36 -6.55
C PHE A 93 5.40 -6.20 -8.07
N ASP A 94 5.03 -5.01 -8.54
CA ASP A 94 4.86 -4.73 -9.96
C ASP A 94 4.98 -3.23 -10.25
N THR A 95 5.26 -2.90 -11.50
CA THR A 95 5.31 -1.52 -12.00
C THR A 95 4.45 -1.41 -13.24
N VAL A 96 3.56 -0.42 -13.25
CA VAL A 96 2.77 -0.07 -14.43
C VAL A 96 3.38 1.17 -15.07
N ASP A 97 4.07 0.96 -16.19
CA ASP A 97 4.79 2.01 -16.89
C ASP A 97 3.93 2.79 -17.89
N ASN A 98 4.35 4.03 -18.15
CA ASN A 98 3.80 4.88 -19.22
C ASN A 98 2.26 5.04 -19.14
N ILE A 99 1.73 5.21 -17.93
CA ILE A 99 0.29 5.40 -17.73
C ILE A 99 -0.18 6.69 -18.41
N TYR A 100 0.60 7.76 -18.27
CA TYR A 100 0.35 9.07 -18.88
C TYR A 100 1.57 9.54 -19.67
N SER A 101 1.36 10.50 -20.58
CA SER A 101 2.48 11.25 -21.17
C SER A 101 3.07 12.28 -20.21
N GLY A 102 2.24 12.78 -19.29
CA GLY A 102 2.63 13.71 -18.24
C GLY A 102 2.80 13.04 -16.87
N ILE A 103 2.91 13.89 -15.84
CA ILE A 103 3.02 13.46 -14.46
C ILE A 103 1.67 12.97 -13.91
N ILE A 104 1.74 12.01 -12.99
CA ILE A 104 0.57 11.61 -12.20
C ILE A 104 0.38 12.63 -11.08
N ASN A 105 -0.83 13.21 -11.02
CA ASN A 105 -1.18 14.23 -10.04
C ASN A 105 -1.73 13.65 -8.74
N HIS A 106 -2.41 12.50 -8.82
CA HIS A 106 -3.07 11.90 -7.66
C HIS A 106 -3.30 10.39 -7.84
N LEU A 107 -3.30 9.67 -6.72
CA LEU A 107 -3.64 8.25 -6.60
C LEU A 107 -4.69 8.07 -5.50
N CYS A 108 -5.63 7.15 -5.68
CA CYS A 108 -6.57 6.77 -4.62
C CYS A 108 -7.06 5.35 -4.81
N PHE A 109 -7.04 4.53 -3.76
CA PHE A 109 -7.70 3.23 -3.80
C PHE A 109 -9.21 3.38 -3.61
N ASP A 110 -9.97 2.51 -4.26
CA ASP A 110 -11.37 2.31 -3.91
C ASP A 110 -11.51 1.78 -2.47
N ALA A 111 -12.66 2.03 -1.84
CA ALA A 111 -12.94 1.58 -0.47
C ALA A 111 -12.88 0.05 -0.31
N SER A 112 -13.11 -0.71 -1.39
CA SER A 112 -12.95 -2.17 -1.40
C SER A 112 -11.50 -2.64 -1.55
N GLY A 113 -10.56 -1.75 -1.90
CA GLY A 113 -9.16 -2.08 -2.20
C GLY A 113 -8.94 -2.79 -3.54
N LYS A 114 -9.99 -3.06 -4.34
CA LYS A 114 -9.91 -3.80 -5.61
C LYS A 114 -9.42 -2.97 -6.79
N TYR A 115 -9.58 -1.65 -6.71
CA TYR A 115 -9.25 -0.73 -7.80
C TYR A 115 -8.36 0.41 -7.30
N LEU A 116 -7.45 0.85 -8.16
CA LEU A 116 -6.68 2.08 -8.00
C LEU A 116 -7.13 3.09 -9.06
N TYR A 117 -7.56 4.26 -8.60
CA TYR A 117 -7.80 5.43 -9.44
C TYR A 117 -6.51 6.23 -9.58
N VAL A 118 -6.06 6.41 -10.81
CA VAL A 118 -4.89 7.20 -11.15
C VAL A 118 -5.36 8.41 -11.93
N CYS A 119 -4.98 9.60 -11.48
CA CYS A 119 -5.32 10.86 -12.14
C CYS A 119 -4.06 11.49 -12.73
N GLY A 120 -4.08 11.71 -14.04
CA GLY A 120 -3.04 12.39 -14.80
C GLY A 120 -3.63 13.07 -16.02
N ASP A 121 -2.96 14.09 -16.54
CA ASP A 121 -3.44 14.91 -17.66
C ASP A 121 -4.90 15.38 -17.46
N ARG A 122 -5.83 14.94 -18.33
CA ARG A 122 -7.27 15.27 -18.30
C ARG A 122 -8.17 14.04 -18.14
N VAL A 123 -7.61 12.90 -17.74
CA VAL A 123 -8.33 11.61 -17.71
C VAL A 123 -8.00 10.86 -16.42
N VAL A 124 -9.00 10.22 -15.83
CA VAL A 124 -8.80 9.26 -14.74
C VAL A 124 -8.75 7.86 -15.33
N ARG A 125 -7.69 7.11 -15.02
CA ARG A 125 -7.57 5.69 -15.38
C ARG A 125 -7.81 4.83 -14.14
N ILE A 126 -8.45 3.68 -14.37
CA ILE A 126 -8.81 2.72 -13.32
C ILE A 126 -7.99 1.45 -13.54
N PHE A 127 -7.26 1.03 -12.51
CA PHE A 127 -6.46 -0.19 -12.54
C PHE A 127 -7.01 -1.21 -11.56
N HIS A 128 -6.98 -2.48 -11.94
CA HIS A 128 -7.19 -3.58 -11.00
C HIS A 128 -5.97 -3.69 -10.07
N ASN A 129 -6.22 -3.72 -8.76
CA ASN A 129 -5.17 -3.93 -7.76
C ASN A 129 -4.79 -5.43 -7.70
N VAL A 130 -4.04 -5.90 -8.70
CA VAL A 130 -3.61 -7.30 -8.77
C VAL A 130 -2.70 -7.67 -7.58
N CYS A 131 -1.86 -6.72 -7.15
CA CYS A 131 -1.04 -6.84 -5.95
C CYS A 131 -1.88 -7.16 -4.71
N GLY A 132 -3.01 -6.48 -4.55
CA GLY A 132 -3.92 -6.67 -3.41
C GLY A 132 -4.47 -8.09 -3.27
N TYR A 133 -4.74 -8.79 -4.38
CA TYR A 133 -5.19 -10.18 -4.30
C TYR A 133 -4.08 -11.10 -3.80
N PHE A 134 -2.83 -10.84 -4.21
CA PHE A 134 -1.67 -11.61 -3.75
C PHE A 134 -1.39 -11.38 -2.26
N THR A 135 -1.30 -10.11 -1.84
CA THR A 135 -1.03 -9.77 -0.44
C THR A 135 -2.15 -10.23 0.49
N SER A 136 -3.42 -10.14 0.04
CA SER A 136 -4.57 -10.59 0.82
C SER A 136 -4.61 -12.10 0.99
N ALA A 137 -4.26 -12.86 -0.06
CA ALA A 137 -4.12 -14.31 0.04
C ALA A 137 -3.01 -14.71 1.02
N GLU A 138 -1.83 -14.07 0.93
CA GLU A 138 -0.73 -14.29 1.87
C GLU A 138 -1.11 -13.93 3.32
N SER A 139 -1.82 -12.81 3.50
CA SER A 139 -2.35 -12.40 4.80
C SER A 139 -3.30 -13.44 5.40
N CYS A 140 -4.23 -13.95 4.60
CA CYS A 140 -5.13 -15.03 5.02
C CYS A 140 -4.36 -16.31 5.35
N ARG A 141 -3.32 -16.69 4.57
CA ARG A 141 -2.46 -17.85 4.86
C ARG A 141 -1.73 -17.70 6.19
N ARG A 142 -1.21 -16.51 6.49
CA ARG A 142 -0.59 -16.20 7.79
C ARG A 142 -1.57 -16.31 8.94
N LEU A 143 -2.79 -15.81 8.77
CA LEU A 143 -3.84 -15.93 9.79
C LEU A 143 -4.23 -17.39 10.04
N LEU A 144 -4.28 -18.22 9.00
CA LEU A 144 -4.54 -19.66 9.10
C LEU A 144 -3.44 -20.43 9.84
N ALA A 145 -2.20 -19.94 9.84
CA ALA A 145 -1.12 -20.55 10.61
C ALA A 145 -1.29 -20.36 12.13
N THR A 146 -2.17 -19.46 12.56
CA THR A 146 -2.52 -19.25 13.97
C THR A 146 -3.76 -20.04 14.37
N LYS A 147 -3.99 -20.24 15.68
CA LYS A 147 -5.16 -20.97 16.17
C LYS A 147 -6.43 -20.16 15.91
N GLN A 148 -7.22 -20.61 14.94
CA GLN A 148 -8.49 -19.99 14.55
C GLN A 148 -9.67 -20.92 14.82
N THR A 149 -10.88 -20.35 14.86
CA THR A 149 -12.12 -21.15 14.96
C THR A 149 -12.44 -21.80 13.61
N SER A 150 -13.22 -22.89 13.63
CA SER A 150 -13.63 -23.61 12.41
C SER A 150 -14.29 -22.68 11.37
N ALA A 151 -15.18 -21.79 11.82
CA ALA A 151 -15.86 -20.83 10.95
C ALA A 151 -14.89 -19.77 10.35
N THR A 152 -13.92 -19.31 11.13
CA THR A 152 -12.90 -18.38 10.62
C THR A 152 -12.00 -19.05 9.60
N VAL A 153 -11.61 -20.31 9.84
CA VAL A 153 -10.81 -21.10 8.89
C VAL A 153 -11.54 -21.23 7.56
N GLU A 154 -12.81 -21.64 7.58
CA GLU A 154 -13.62 -21.78 6.36
C GLU A 154 -13.71 -20.45 5.58
N ARG A 155 -13.95 -19.34 6.28
CA ARG A 155 -13.99 -18.01 5.66
C ARG A 155 -12.66 -17.63 5.01
N LEU A 156 -11.54 -17.81 5.72
CA LEU A 156 -10.21 -17.47 5.21
C LEU A 156 -9.82 -18.34 4.01
N THR A 157 -10.09 -19.64 4.06
CA THR A 157 -9.85 -20.57 2.94
C THR A 157 -10.66 -20.18 1.72
N LYS A 158 -11.93 -19.79 1.91
CA LYS A 158 -12.77 -19.29 0.81
C LYS A 158 -12.19 -18.01 0.19
N THR A 159 -11.78 -17.05 1.00
CA THR A 159 -11.14 -15.82 0.50
C THR A 159 -9.88 -16.12 -0.30
N ILE A 160 -9.03 -17.03 0.18
CA ILE A 160 -7.81 -17.45 -0.55
C ILE A 160 -8.18 -18.04 -1.90
N GLN A 161 -9.22 -18.88 -1.96
CA GLN A 161 -9.68 -19.48 -3.21
C GLN A 161 -10.18 -18.40 -4.17
N ASP A 162 -11.03 -17.48 -3.71
CA ASP A 162 -11.54 -16.38 -4.53
C ASP A 162 -10.40 -15.50 -5.07
N CYS A 163 -9.39 -15.21 -4.25
CA CYS A 163 -8.19 -14.48 -4.67
C CYS A 163 -7.43 -15.24 -5.76
N ASN A 164 -7.15 -16.53 -5.58
CA ASN A 164 -6.45 -17.34 -6.58
C ASN A 164 -7.23 -17.44 -7.91
N ASP A 165 -8.56 -17.59 -7.84
CA ASP A 165 -9.42 -17.64 -9.02
C ASP A 165 -9.41 -16.30 -9.78
N THR A 166 -9.33 -15.17 -9.06
CA THR A 166 -9.16 -13.86 -9.71
C THR A 166 -7.78 -13.68 -10.32
N LEU A 167 -6.72 -14.12 -9.64
CA LEU A 167 -5.34 -14.06 -10.14
C LEU A 167 -5.18 -14.88 -11.43
N ALA A 168 -5.78 -16.06 -11.48
CA ALA A 168 -5.79 -16.91 -12.67
C ALA A 168 -6.39 -16.22 -13.91
N LYS A 169 -7.38 -15.33 -13.73
CA LYS A 169 -7.97 -14.54 -14.85
C LYS A 169 -7.00 -13.51 -15.41
N PHE A 170 -6.05 -13.04 -14.60
CA PHE A 170 -5.00 -12.10 -15.01
C PHE A 170 -3.72 -12.80 -15.47
N GLY A 171 -3.70 -14.14 -15.51
CA GLY A 171 -2.53 -14.93 -15.92
C GLY A 171 -1.38 -14.89 -14.90
N LYS A 172 -1.69 -14.64 -13.62
CA LYS A 172 -0.74 -14.67 -12.51
C LYS A 172 -1.08 -15.81 -11.54
#